data_AF-A0A7N0TE98-F1
#
_entry.id   AF-A0A7N0TE98-F1
#
_cell.length_a   1.000
_cell.length_b   1.000
_cell.length_c   1.000
_cell.angle_alpha   90.00
_cell.angle_beta   90.00
_cell.angle_gamma   90.00
#
_symmetry.space_group_name_H-M   'P 1'
#
loop_
_entity.id
_entity.type
_entity.pdbx_description
1 polymer ?
#
loop_
_entity_poly.entity_id
_entity_poly.type
_entity_poly.pdbx_seq_one_letter_code
_entity_poly.pdbx_strand_id
1 'polypeptide(L)'
;MKLWKGKSCLHTFVGHTDTVRGLAFMPDLGILSASHDGSIRLWAISGESLMEMVGHTSIVYSVHSHSSGLVVSASEDCSTKIWKDGICVQSIEHPGCVWDAKFLENGDIVTACSDGLIRVWTTHQDYVADPQELESYAAKLSQYKSSRKRVGGLKLEELPGLDALQIPGTADGQTKVVREGDNGVAYAWNARQQIWDKIGEVVDGPDDGMKRPVLNGVEYDYVFDVDIGDSEPVRKLPYNRSDNVYATADKWLLDEGLPLSYRQQIVEFILQNTGQRDFTLDTSFRDPYTGSGAYVPGEASKNSASISSKPTYKHIPKKGMLAFDVAQFDGILKKILEFNNALLTDQETKTLSLTEPETSRLNAIVKTLKDTSHYHSTKFTDADITLLIKMLNTWPASMLFPVIDVLRLTILHMNGASLLYRHLKNDNEWFMHLIKKATSPPASPANLLTSVRAVVNLFKDSSFHNLLLEHRSEIIDVYASCYSGANKNVQLSFATLLLNYAVLLIENKDEDGQTQVLSAALEIAEDEKVDVDSKYRALVAIGSLMLGGLVKQIALDLDVASIAASAKASKDTKIAEVGADIELLSK
;
A
#
# COMPACT_ATOMS: atom_id res chain seq x y z
N MET A 1 13.41 6.93 1.94
CA MET A 1 13.66 7.94 0.88
C MET A 1 13.17 9.32 1.35
N LYS A 2 13.53 10.43 0.70
CA LYS A 2 13.08 11.79 1.11
C LYS A 2 12.75 12.67 -0.10
N LEU A 3 11.69 13.48 0.00
CA LEU A 3 11.34 14.53 -0.96
C LEU A 3 11.74 15.89 -0.40
N TRP A 4 12.43 16.68 -1.22
CA TRP A 4 12.95 17.98 -0.83
C TRP A 4 12.38 19.10 -1.72
N LYS A 5 12.16 20.27 -1.11
CA LYS A 5 11.90 21.53 -1.81
C LYS A 5 12.93 22.55 -1.34
N GLY A 6 13.91 22.83 -2.21
CA GLY A 6 15.09 23.60 -1.82
C GLY A 6 15.82 22.92 -0.66
N LYS A 7 15.93 23.60 0.48
CA LYS A 7 16.61 23.08 1.69
C LYS A 7 15.67 22.33 2.65
N SER A 8 14.37 22.35 2.39
CA SER A 8 13.37 21.77 3.29
C SER A 8 13.00 20.36 2.85
N CYS A 9 13.11 19.40 3.76
CA CYS A 9 12.57 18.06 3.57
C CYS A 9 11.06 18.13 3.75
N LEU A 10 10.30 17.91 2.69
CA LEU A 10 8.84 17.92 2.73
C LEU A 10 8.31 16.61 3.31
N HIS A 11 8.82 15.47 2.81
CA HIS A 11 8.35 14.14 3.22
C HIS A 11 9.52 13.17 3.37
N THR A 12 9.40 12.25 4.33
CA THR A 12 10.26 11.06 4.44
C THR A 12 9.38 9.83 4.19
N PHE A 13 9.72 9.08 3.14
CA PHE A 13 9.01 7.87 2.74
C PHE A 13 9.62 6.71 3.53
N VAL A 14 8.81 6.10 4.38
CA VAL A 14 9.18 4.99 5.26
C VAL A 14 8.40 3.76 4.83
N GLY A 15 9.09 2.66 4.59
CA GLY A 15 8.44 1.36 4.40
C GLY A 15 9.31 0.28 3.78
N HIS A 16 10.22 0.61 2.87
CA HIS A 16 11.18 -0.39 2.38
C HIS A 16 12.01 -0.90 3.56
N THR A 17 12.24 -2.21 3.60
CA THR A 17 12.97 -2.87 4.69
C THR A 17 14.47 -2.95 4.44
N ASP A 18 14.90 -2.54 3.24
CA ASP A 18 16.30 -2.49 2.85
C ASP A 18 16.55 -1.29 1.90
N THR A 19 17.76 -1.24 1.34
CA THR A 19 18.32 -0.15 0.56
C THR A 19 17.54 0.06 -0.74
N VAL A 20 17.08 1.29 -0.94
CA VAL A 20 16.48 1.71 -2.21
C VAL A 20 17.57 2.01 -3.23
N ARG A 21 17.50 1.37 -4.40
CA ARG A 21 18.50 1.46 -5.48
C ARG A 21 18.04 2.23 -6.69
N GLY A 22 16.75 2.14 -7.02
CA GLY A 22 16.17 2.78 -8.19
C GLY A 22 15.02 3.69 -7.81
N LEU A 23 14.90 4.82 -8.50
CA LEU A 23 13.75 5.72 -8.44
C LEU A 23 13.27 6.03 -9.86
N ALA A 24 11.96 6.11 -10.05
CA ALA A 24 11.38 6.60 -11.28
C ALA A 24 10.14 7.45 -10.99
N PHE A 25 9.88 8.46 -11.81
CA PHE A 25 8.64 9.22 -11.73
C PHE A 25 7.58 8.56 -12.59
N MET A 26 6.43 8.25 -12.01
CA MET A 26 5.26 7.77 -12.72
C MET A 26 4.31 8.94 -12.94
N PRO A 27 4.09 9.39 -14.19
CA PRO A 27 3.25 10.54 -14.50
C PRO A 27 1.89 10.43 -13.84
N ASP A 28 1.42 11.56 -13.33
CA ASP A 28 0.18 11.72 -12.59
C ASP A 28 0.17 10.96 -11.24
N LEU A 29 0.74 9.77 -11.09
CA LEU A 29 0.61 8.92 -9.89
C LEU A 29 1.60 9.22 -8.75
N GLY A 30 2.87 9.50 -9.06
CA GLY A 30 3.89 9.76 -8.04
C GLY A 30 5.25 9.15 -8.35
N ILE A 31 5.87 8.48 -7.36
CA ILE A 31 7.26 8.01 -7.44
C ILE A 31 7.29 6.49 -7.26
N LEU A 32 7.98 5.80 -8.15
CA LEU A 32 8.34 4.40 -8.03
C LEU A 32 9.71 4.25 -7.36
N SER A 33 9.87 3.22 -6.54
CA SER A 33 11.14 2.86 -5.91
C SER A 33 11.42 1.36 -6.02
N ALA A 34 12.66 1.00 -6.36
CA ALA A 34 13.16 -0.37 -6.39
C ALA A 34 14.14 -0.60 -5.23
N SER A 35 14.02 -1.74 -4.54
CA SER A 35 14.74 -2.00 -3.28
C SER A 35 15.45 -3.35 -3.25
N HIS A 36 16.43 -3.43 -2.36
CA HIS A 36 17.14 -4.66 -1.99
C HIS A 36 16.23 -5.71 -1.35
N ASP A 37 15.11 -5.28 -0.77
CA ASP A 37 14.09 -6.18 -0.19
C ASP A 37 13.29 -6.99 -1.23
N GLY A 38 13.65 -6.88 -2.52
CA GLY A 38 12.98 -7.60 -3.61
C GLY A 38 11.66 -6.98 -4.07
N SER A 39 11.24 -5.86 -3.45
CA SER A 39 10.00 -5.18 -3.80
C SER A 39 10.25 -3.91 -4.62
N ILE A 40 9.21 -3.52 -5.34
CA ILE A 40 9.07 -2.19 -5.92
C ILE A 40 7.85 -1.54 -5.30
N ARG A 41 7.89 -0.24 -5.02
CA ARG A 41 6.74 0.47 -4.45
C ARG A 41 6.39 1.72 -5.23
N LEU A 42 5.10 2.02 -5.32
CA LEU A 42 4.57 3.28 -5.82
C LEU A 42 4.14 4.15 -4.65
N TRP A 43 4.59 5.40 -4.65
CA TRP A 43 4.34 6.37 -3.59
C TRP A 43 3.63 7.59 -4.14
N ALA A 44 2.61 8.05 -3.42
CA ALA A 44 2.08 9.39 -3.62
C ALA A 44 3.13 10.43 -3.19
N ILE A 45 3.08 11.62 -3.78
CA ILE A 45 3.97 12.73 -3.40
C ILE A 45 3.83 13.11 -1.91
N SER A 46 2.68 12.81 -1.30
CA SER A 46 2.41 12.99 0.14
C SER A 46 3.23 12.07 1.06
N GLY A 47 3.87 11.02 0.52
CA GLY A 47 4.55 9.99 1.30
C GLY A 47 3.74 8.72 1.54
N GLU A 48 2.47 8.68 1.12
CA GLU A 48 1.61 7.49 1.21
C GLU A 48 2.09 6.40 0.23
N SER A 49 2.24 5.16 0.72
CA SER A 49 2.51 4.00 -0.13
C SER A 49 1.23 3.60 -0.83
N LEU A 50 1.16 3.84 -2.14
CA LEU A 50 -0.02 3.55 -2.96
C LEU A 50 -0.07 2.08 -3.39
N MET A 51 1.09 1.46 -3.57
CA MET A 51 1.19 0.09 -4.08
C MET A 51 2.53 -0.53 -3.73
N GLU A 52 2.51 -1.85 -3.52
CA GLU A 52 3.69 -2.69 -3.43
C GLU A 52 3.63 -3.80 -4.49
N MET A 53 4.72 -3.95 -5.25
CA MET A 53 4.91 -4.92 -6.31
C MET A 53 5.96 -5.92 -5.83
N VAL A 54 5.49 -7.13 -5.53
CA VAL A 54 6.30 -8.24 -5.04
C VAL A 54 6.35 -9.33 -6.11
N GLY A 55 7.55 -9.86 -6.38
CA GLY A 55 7.71 -10.94 -7.34
C GLY A 55 9.14 -11.16 -7.84
N HIS A 56 10.05 -10.22 -7.60
CA HIS A 56 11.48 -10.50 -7.71
C HIS A 56 11.95 -11.33 -6.51
N THR A 57 12.86 -12.27 -6.74
CA THR A 57 13.39 -13.16 -5.69
C THR A 57 14.73 -12.69 -5.14
N SER A 58 15.21 -11.53 -5.58
CA SER A 58 16.45 -10.92 -5.16
C SER A 58 16.40 -9.40 -5.35
N ILE A 59 17.52 -8.74 -5.10
CA ILE A 59 17.67 -7.29 -5.17
C ILE A 59 17.09 -6.72 -6.46
N VAL A 60 16.26 -5.69 -6.36
CA VAL A 60 15.79 -4.91 -7.51
C VAL A 60 16.67 -3.69 -7.68
N TYR A 61 17.41 -3.64 -8.79
CA TYR A 61 18.38 -2.58 -9.06
C TYR A 61 17.74 -1.35 -9.68
N SER A 62 16.75 -1.54 -10.55
CA SER A 62 16.16 -0.46 -11.32
C SER A 62 14.66 -0.65 -11.50
N VAL A 63 13.98 0.49 -11.65
CA VAL A 63 12.58 0.60 -12.03
C VAL A 63 12.42 1.75 -13.02
N HIS A 64 11.46 1.64 -13.93
CA HIS A 64 11.05 2.70 -14.84
C HIS A 64 9.56 2.56 -15.18
N SER A 65 8.90 3.68 -15.48
CA SER A 65 7.50 3.70 -15.91
C SER A 65 7.36 4.16 -17.35
N HIS A 66 6.30 3.70 -17.99
CA HIS A 66 5.85 4.15 -19.30
C HIS A 66 4.56 4.99 -19.17
N SER A 67 4.30 5.85 -20.15
CA SER A 67 3.09 6.69 -20.22
C SER A 67 1.80 5.87 -20.32
N SER A 68 1.88 4.61 -20.74
CA SER A 68 0.75 3.66 -20.74
C SER A 68 0.38 3.13 -19.36
N GLY A 69 1.15 3.44 -18.32
CA GLY A 69 0.96 2.89 -16.97
C GLY A 69 1.70 1.57 -16.70
N LEU A 70 2.45 1.04 -17.68
CA LEU A 70 3.34 -0.09 -17.45
C LEU A 70 4.58 0.32 -16.65
N VAL A 71 5.09 -0.60 -15.85
CA VAL A 71 6.35 -0.47 -15.12
C VAL A 71 7.28 -1.58 -15.55
N VAL A 72 8.57 -1.28 -15.67
CA VAL A 72 9.62 -2.27 -15.92
C VAL A 72 10.63 -2.22 -14.79
N SER A 73 11.14 -3.38 -14.38
CA SER A 73 12.17 -3.49 -13.35
C SER A 73 13.26 -4.48 -13.73
N ALA A 74 14.45 -4.26 -13.18
CA ALA A 74 15.63 -5.10 -13.38
C ALA A 74 16.18 -5.59 -12.04
N SER A 75 16.55 -6.87 -11.96
CA SER A 75 16.93 -7.51 -10.71
C SER A 75 18.16 -8.42 -10.83
N GLU A 76 18.80 -8.63 -9.67
CA GLU A 76 19.81 -9.66 -9.42
C GLU A 76 19.30 -11.09 -9.61
N ASP A 77 17.98 -11.30 -9.56
CA ASP A 77 17.37 -12.60 -9.84
C ASP A 77 17.48 -13.04 -11.31
N CYS A 78 18.24 -12.29 -12.12
CA CYS A 78 18.47 -12.51 -13.53
C CYS A 78 17.20 -12.35 -14.37
N SER A 79 16.25 -11.53 -13.90
CA SER A 79 15.05 -11.21 -14.66
C SER A 79 14.80 -9.70 -14.77
N THR A 80 14.18 -9.35 -15.89
CA THR A 80 13.44 -8.11 -16.06
C THR A 80 11.96 -8.43 -15.96
N LYS A 81 11.21 -7.70 -15.11
CA LYS A 81 9.76 -7.89 -15.00
C LYS A 81 9.02 -6.69 -15.55
N ILE A 82 7.92 -6.98 -16.24
CA ILE A 82 6.96 -5.98 -16.69
C ILE A 82 5.75 -6.10 -15.77
N TRP A 83 5.36 -4.97 -15.20
CA TRP A 83 4.26 -4.86 -14.27
C TRP A 83 3.18 -4.01 -14.90
N LYS A 84 1.97 -4.44 -14.63
CA LYS A 84 0.77 -3.66 -14.87
C LYS A 84 -0.05 -3.78 -13.60
N ASP A 85 -0.50 -2.64 -13.08
CA ASP A 85 -1.53 -2.68 -12.05
C ASP A 85 -1.08 -3.47 -10.80
N GLY A 86 0.20 -3.33 -10.41
CA GLY A 86 0.79 -4.02 -9.26
C GLY A 86 1.17 -5.48 -9.47
N ILE A 87 0.80 -6.05 -10.61
CA ILE A 87 0.97 -7.47 -10.91
C ILE A 87 2.05 -7.62 -11.99
N CYS A 88 2.93 -8.61 -11.81
CA CYS A 88 3.88 -9.00 -12.85
C CYS A 88 3.12 -9.67 -14.00
N VAL A 89 3.04 -8.98 -15.14
CA VAL A 89 2.36 -9.49 -16.35
C VAL A 89 3.31 -10.24 -17.27
N GLN A 90 4.62 -10.02 -17.14
CA GLN A 90 5.63 -10.74 -17.91
C GLN A 90 6.97 -10.75 -17.17
N SER A 91 7.71 -11.85 -17.29
CA SER A 91 9.08 -11.99 -16.78
C SER A 91 9.99 -12.39 -17.94
N ILE A 92 11.05 -11.62 -18.14
CA ILE A 92 12.07 -11.82 -19.17
C ILE A 92 13.36 -12.22 -18.47
N GLU A 93 13.73 -13.48 -18.56
CA GLU A 93 14.97 -13.99 -17.98
C GLU A 93 16.18 -13.49 -18.77
N HIS A 94 17.35 -13.49 -18.15
CA HIS A 94 18.62 -13.09 -18.76
C HIS A 94 19.74 -14.03 -18.28
N PRO A 95 20.81 -14.24 -19.07
CA PRO A 95 21.96 -15.08 -18.69
C PRO A 95 22.91 -14.33 -17.72
N GLY A 96 22.36 -13.69 -16.70
CA GLY A 96 23.09 -12.85 -15.76
C GLY A 96 22.19 -11.84 -15.05
N CYS A 97 22.74 -11.16 -14.05
CA CYS A 97 22.06 -10.10 -13.32
C CYS A 97 21.65 -8.98 -14.30
N VAL A 98 20.45 -8.43 -14.12
CA VAL A 98 20.02 -7.26 -14.90
C VAL A 98 20.16 -6.03 -14.02
N TRP A 99 21.04 -5.11 -14.42
CA TRP A 99 21.35 -3.93 -13.61
C TRP A 99 20.40 -2.76 -13.91
N ASP A 100 19.95 -2.64 -15.15
CA ASP A 100 19.02 -1.59 -15.54
C ASP A 100 18.03 -2.07 -16.59
N ALA A 101 16.82 -1.52 -16.55
CA ALA A 101 15.80 -1.67 -17.56
C ALA A 101 15.05 -0.35 -17.74
N LYS A 102 14.88 0.08 -18.99
CA LYS A 102 14.21 1.33 -19.35
C LYS A 102 13.25 1.14 -20.51
N PHE A 103 12.18 1.91 -20.49
CA PHE A 103 11.32 2.07 -21.65
C PHE A 103 11.95 3.07 -22.62
N LEU A 104 11.89 2.75 -23.90
CA LEU A 104 12.13 3.69 -25.00
C LEU A 104 10.84 4.44 -25.33
N GLU A 105 10.97 5.54 -26.06
CA GLU A 105 9.83 6.38 -26.47
C GLU A 105 8.81 5.65 -27.34
N ASN A 106 9.25 4.62 -28.08
CA ASN A 106 8.39 3.76 -28.89
C ASN A 106 7.68 2.65 -28.09
N GLY A 107 7.92 2.56 -26.77
CA GLY A 107 7.35 1.55 -25.89
C GLY A 107 8.15 0.26 -25.77
N ASP A 108 9.23 0.10 -26.54
CA ASP A 108 10.17 -1.02 -26.38
C ASP A 108 10.94 -0.91 -25.06
N ILE A 109 11.53 -2.03 -24.63
CA ILE A 109 12.30 -2.10 -23.38
C ILE A 109 13.76 -2.36 -23.69
N VAL A 110 14.67 -1.60 -23.10
CA VAL A 110 16.10 -1.88 -23.13
C VAL A 110 16.53 -2.46 -21.79
N THR A 111 17.32 -3.53 -21.82
CA THR A 111 17.91 -4.15 -20.62
C THR A 111 19.43 -4.15 -20.69
N ALA A 112 20.09 -3.89 -19.56
CA ALA A 112 21.53 -3.97 -19.40
C ALA A 112 21.89 -5.14 -18.47
N CYS A 113 22.50 -6.19 -19.03
CA CYS A 113 22.80 -7.42 -18.32
C CYS A 113 24.30 -7.57 -18.03
N SER A 114 24.63 -8.24 -16.93
CA SER A 114 26.00 -8.55 -16.52
C SER A 114 26.74 -9.47 -17.48
N ASP A 115 26.05 -10.07 -18.47
CA ASP A 115 26.66 -10.84 -19.55
C ASP A 115 27.39 -9.95 -20.59
N GLY A 116 27.40 -8.63 -20.36
CA GLY A 116 28.06 -7.65 -21.21
C GLY A 116 27.21 -7.19 -22.40
N LEU A 117 25.95 -7.60 -22.48
CA LEU A 117 25.05 -7.23 -23.58
C LEU A 117 23.91 -6.32 -23.13
N ILE A 118 23.61 -5.36 -24.01
CA ILE A 118 22.36 -4.60 -23.98
C ILE A 118 21.40 -5.27 -24.95
N ARG A 119 20.15 -5.48 -24.53
CA ARG A 119 19.10 -6.05 -25.39
C ARG A 119 17.94 -5.09 -25.50
N VAL A 120 17.31 -5.06 -26.67
CA VAL A 120 16.06 -4.35 -26.92
C VAL A 120 14.96 -5.39 -27.10
N TRP A 121 13.89 -5.25 -26.34
CA TRP A 121 12.72 -6.11 -26.36
C TRP A 121 11.57 -5.33 -26.98
N THR A 122 11.02 -5.88 -28.05
CA THR A 122 10.00 -5.20 -28.85
C THR A 122 8.77 -6.06 -29.04
N THR A 123 7.63 -5.39 -29.20
CA THR A 123 6.37 -6.02 -29.66
C THR A 123 6.18 -5.89 -31.17
N HIS A 124 7.03 -5.12 -31.85
CA HIS A 124 6.97 -4.92 -33.28
C HIS A 124 7.63 -6.09 -34.01
N GLN A 125 6.84 -6.80 -34.80
CA GLN A 125 7.27 -8.02 -35.48
C GLN A 125 8.40 -7.79 -36.49
N ASP A 126 8.47 -6.58 -37.06
CA ASP A 126 9.49 -6.17 -38.04
C ASP A 126 10.87 -5.91 -37.42
N TYR A 127 10.96 -5.78 -36.08
CA TYR A 127 12.20 -5.52 -35.35
C TYR A 127 12.67 -6.73 -34.53
N VAL A 128 12.04 -7.89 -34.74
CA VAL A 128 12.47 -9.14 -34.10
C VAL A 128 13.80 -9.58 -34.72
N ALA A 129 14.75 -9.92 -33.85
CA ALA A 129 16.06 -10.45 -34.24
C ALA A 129 15.92 -11.69 -35.14
N ASP A 130 16.94 -11.94 -35.97
CA ASP A 130 16.93 -13.10 -36.84
C ASP A 130 16.98 -14.43 -36.03
N PRO A 131 16.58 -15.57 -36.63
CA PRO A 131 16.53 -16.84 -35.92
C PRO A 131 17.87 -17.28 -35.30
N GLN A 132 19.00 -16.92 -35.91
CA GLN A 132 20.33 -17.30 -35.43
C GLN A 132 20.68 -16.55 -34.13
N GLU A 133 20.35 -15.26 -34.06
CA GLU A 133 20.52 -14.47 -32.84
C GLU A 133 19.61 -14.96 -31.71
N LEU A 134 18.35 -15.29 -32.02
CA LEU A 134 17.40 -15.84 -31.05
C LEU A 134 17.87 -17.20 -30.50
N GLU A 135 18.40 -18.08 -31.37
CA GLU A 135 18.96 -19.37 -30.96
C GLU A 135 20.24 -19.18 -30.12
N SER A 136 21.11 -18.22 -30.48
CA SER A 136 22.28 -17.87 -29.68
C SER A 136 21.91 -17.38 -28.27
N TYR A 137 20.88 -16.54 -28.18
CA TYR A 137 20.34 -16.07 -26.91
C TYR A 137 19.78 -17.23 -26.06
N ALA A 138 18.96 -18.10 -26.67
CA ALA A 138 18.39 -19.27 -25.99
C ALA A 138 19.49 -20.24 -25.50
N ALA A 139 20.52 -20.48 -26.31
CA ALA A 139 21.66 -21.31 -25.95
C ALA A 139 22.45 -20.73 -24.77
N LYS A 140 22.73 -19.42 -24.76
CA LYS A 140 23.39 -18.74 -23.63
C LYS A 140 22.55 -18.83 -22.36
N LEU A 141 21.24 -18.61 -22.46
CA LEU A 141 20.34 -18.71 -21.31
C LEU A 141 20.31 -20.13 -20.75
N SER A 142 20.25 -21.15 -21.62
CA SER A 142 20.31 -22.56 -21.24
C SER A 142 21.64 -22.90 -20.56
N GLN A 143 22.77 -22.51 -21.16
CA GLN A 143 24.11 -22.70 -20.58
C GLN A 143 24.22 -22.03 -19.21
N TYR A 144 23.76 -20.79 -19.08
CA TYR A 144 23.79 -20.06 -17.82
C TYR A 144 22.98 -20.78 -16.74
N LYS A 145 21.74 -21.21 -17.06
CA LYS A 145 20.91 -22.01 -16.14
C LYS A 145 21.59 -23.29 -15.69
N SER A 146 22.22 -24.03 -16.62
CA SER A 146 22.97 -25.25 -16.29
C SER A 146 24.20 -24.98 -15.44
N SER A 147 24.93 -23.87 -15.66
CA SER A 147 26.11 -23.50 -14.88
C SER A 147 25.79 -23.10 -13.43
N ARG A 148 24.58 -22.56 -13.20
CA ARG A 148 24.08 -22.22 -11.86
C ARG A 148 23.41 -23.40 -11.16
N LYS A 149 23.05 -24.44 -11.92
CA LYS A 149 22.52 -25.69 -11.38
C LYS A 149 23.65 -26.40 -10.65
N ARG A 150 23.52 -26.49 -9.35
CA ARG A 150 24.39 -27.31 -8.52
C ARG A 150 23.71 -28.67 -8.29
N VAL A 151 24.52 -29.68 -8.00
CA VAL A 151 24.09 -31.06 -7.78
C VAL A 151 24.95 -31.69 -6.68
N GLY A 152 24.34 -31.98 -5.53
CA GLY A 152 25.04 -32.33 -4.29
C GLY A 152 25.97 -31.21 -3.78
N GLY A 153 25.64 -29.93 -4.01
CA GLY A 153 26.49 -28.79 -3.62
C GLY A 153 27.71 -28.53 -4.52
N LEU A 154 27.94 -29.35 -5.53
CA LEU A 154 28.96 -29.16 -6.58
C LEU A 154 28.33 -28.52 -7.81
N LYS A 155 29.08 -27.71 -8.56
CA LYS A 155 28.58 -27.22 -9.86
C LYS A 155 28.44 -28.40 -10.81
N LEU A 156 27.36 -28.44 -11.59
CA LEU A 156 27.12 -29.48 -12.58
C LEU A 156 28.30 -29.66 -13.57
N GLU A 157 29.01 -28.57 -13.89
CA GLU A 157 30.18 -28.57 -14.78
C GLU A 157 31.46 -29.17 -14.16
N GLU A 158 31.54 -29.26 -12.83
CA GLU A 158 32.69 -29.80 -12.09
C GLU A 158 32.55 -31.32 -11.83
N LEU A 159 31.39 -31.91 -12.15
CA LEU A 159 31.15 -33.35 -11.99
C LEU A 159 31.90 -34.18 -13.05
N PRO A 160 32.48 -35.33 -12.66
CA PRO A 160 33.11 -36.25 -13.60
C PRO A 160 32.09 -36.84 -14.59
N GLY A 161 32.52 -37.12 -15.82
CA GLY A 161 31.67 -37.71 -16.87
C GLY A 161 31.38 -39.19 -16.66
N LEU A 162 30.58 -39.79 -17.56
CA LEU A 162 30.23 -41.22 -17.55
C LEU A 162 31.46 -42.15 -17.62
N ASP A 163 32.58 -41.67 -18.16
CA ASP A 163 33.87 -42.35 -18.20
C ASP A 163 34.42 -42.67 -16.81
N ALA A 164 34.07 -41.88 -15.78
CA ALA A 164 34.50 -42.14 -14.41
C ALA A 164 33.88 -43.40 -13.77
N LEU A 165 32.85 -43.98 -14.39
CA LEU A 165 32.27 -45.28 -13.99
C LEU A 165 33.09 -46.47 -14.48
N GLN A 166 34.08 -46.27 -15.38
CA GLN A 166 34.99 -47.33 -15.82
C GLN A 166 35.99 -47.75 -14.75
N ILE A 167 36.17 -46.93 -13.70
CA ILE A 167 37.05 -47.21 -12.56
C ILE A 167 36.24 -47.98 -11.50
N PRO A 168 36.61 -49.23 -11.17
CA PRO A 168 35.95 -50.03 -10.14
C PRO A 168 35.98 -49.34 -8.76
N GLY A 169 34.91 -49.50 -7.98
CA GLY A 169 34.85 -49.02 -6.60
C GLY A 169 35.74 -49.83 -5.64
N THR A 170 36.15 -49.20 -4.54
CA THR A 170 37.03 -49.79 -3.53
C THR A 170 36.28 -50.44 -2.36
N ALA A 171 34.97 -50.14 -2.21
CA ALA A 171 34.12 -50.70 -1.16
C ALA A 171 32.68 -50.89 -1.66
N ASP A 172 32.01 -51.95 -1.21
CA ASP A 172 30.60 -52.21 -1.54
C ASP A 172 29.71 -51.08 -1.02
N GLY A 173 28.79 -50.59 -1.85
CA GLY A 173 27.93 -49.45 -1.56
C GLY A 173 28.62 -48.08 -1.66
N GLN A 174 29.89 -48.00 -2.10
CA GLN A 174 30.54 -46.72 -2.39
C GLN A 174 29.72 -45.93 -3.41
N THR A 175 29.45 -44.65 -3.14
CA THR A 175 28.69 -43.78 -4.04
C THR A 175 29.61 -42.89 -4.88
N LYS A 176 29.17 -42.59 -6.11
CA LYS A 176 29.83 -41.65 -7.01
C LYS A 176 28.77 -40.87 -7.78
N VAL A 177 28.92 -39.55 -7.87
CA VAL A 177 28.03 -38.68 -8.66
C VAL A 177 28.74 -38.34 -9.97
N VAL A 178 28.07 -38.58 -11.09
CA VAL A 178 28.61 -38.32 -12.44
C VAL A 178 27.63 -37.49 -13.25
N ARG A 179 28.14 -36.73 -14.22
CA ARG A 179 27.33 -35.93 -15.14
C ARG A 179 26.75 -36.79 -16.26
N GLU A 180 25.44 -36.77 -16.42
CA GLU A 180 24.69 -37.39 -17.51
C GLU A 180 23.81 -36.31 -18.18
N GLY A 181 24.29 -35.71 -19.27
CA GLY A 181 23.62 -34.58 -19.93
C GLY A 181 23.62 -33.30 -19.08
N ASP A 182 22.41 -32.79 -18.77
CA ASP A 182 22.14 -31.61 -17.93
C ASP A 182 21.78 -31.96 -16.46
N ASN A 183 22.00 -33.23 -16.07
CA ASN A 183 21.73 -33.76 -14.74
C ASN A 183 23.01 -34.37 -14.13
N GLY A 184 23.13 -34.32 -12.80
CA GLY A 184 24.08 -35.16 -12.08
C GLY A 184 23.35 -36.37 -11.52
N VAL A 185 23.97 -37.53 -11.58
CA VAL A 185 23.35 -38.82 -11.30
C VAL A 185 24.23 -39.63 -10.36
N ALA A 186 23.64 -40.20 -9.31
CA ALA A 186 24.35 -41.01 -8.33
C ALA A 186 24.34 -42.49 -8.75
N TYR A 187 25.50 -43.13 -8.59
CA TYR A 187 25.73 -44.56 -8.78
C TYR A 187 26.32 -45.16 -7.50
N ALA A 188 25.98 -46.42 -7.20
CA ALA A 188 26.53 -47.20 -6.10
C ALA A 188 27.35 -48.37 -6.64
N TRP A 189 28.52 -48.62 -6.06
CA TRP A 189 29.35 -49.76 -6.41
C TRP A 189 28.78 -51.05 -5.83
N ASN A 190 28.52 -52.03 -6.68
CA ASN A 190 28.11 -53.37 -6.29
C ASN A 190 29.33 -54.30 -6.38
N ALA A 191 29.96 -54.56 -5.23
CA ALA A 191 31.20 -55.34 -5.18
C ALA A 191 30.98 -56.80 -5.55
N ARG A 192 29.76 -57.33 -5.41
CA ARG A 192 29.43 -58.70 -5.80
C ARG A 192 29.39 -58.86 -7.32
N GLN A 193 28.83 -57.88 -8.02
CA GLN A 193 28.66 -57.91 -9.48
C GLN A 193 29.76 -57.16 -10.24
N GLN A 194 30.62 -56.42 -9.54
CA GLN A 194 31.68 -55.58 -10.10
C GLN A 194 31.16 -54.54 -11.11
N ILE A 195 30.00 -53.96 -10.82
CA ILE A 195 29.34 -52.93 -11.64
C ILE A 195 28.89 -51.75 -10.78
N TRP A 196 28.71 -50.60 -11.42
CA TRP A 196 28.07 -49.43 -10.83
C TRP A 196 26.56 -49.47 -11.11
N ASP A 197 25.75 -49.66 -10.06
CA ASP A 197 24.29 -49.63 -10.15
C ASP A 197 23.78 -48.18 -10.09
N LYS A 198 22.93 -47.78 -11.05
CA LYS A 198 22.33 -46.44 -11.09
C LYS A 198 21.32 -46.28 -9.95
N ILE A 199 21.54 -45.29 -9.09
CA ILE A 199 20.66 -45.02 -7.93
C ILE A 199 19.54 -44.06 -8.34
N GLY A 200 19.88 -42.96 -9.03
CA GLY A 200 18.91 -41.94 -9.45
C GLY A 200 19.55 -40.58 -9.77
N GLU A 201 18.74 -39.64 -10.28
CA GLU A 201 19.16 -38.25 -10.49
C GLU A 201 19.35 -37.54 -9.15
N VAL A 202 20.46 -36.83 -9.00
CA VAL A 202 20.77 -36.00 -7.84
C VAL A 202 20.24 -34.60 -8.13
N VAL A 203 19.32 -34.14 -7.29
CA VAL A 203 18.75 -32.80 -7.35
C VAL A 203 19.33 -32.01 -6.19
N ASP A 204 19.75 -30.77 -6.42
CA ASP A 204 20.15 -29.93 -5.31
C ASP A 204 18.95 -29.53 -4.45
N GLY A 205 19.01 -29.93 -3.18
CA GLY A 205 18.41 -29.16 -2.11
C GLY A 205 19.36 -28.02 -1.70
N PRO A 206 18.88 -26.98 -1.01
CA PRO A 206 19.74 -25.91 -0.53
C PRO A 206 20.88 -26.46 0.37
N ASP A 207 22.00 -25.74 0.43
CA ASP A 207 23.21 -26.15 1.11
C ASP A 207 23.00 -26.58 2.59
N ASP A 208 23.89 -27.50 3.00
CA ASP A 208 24.40 -27.77 4.35
C ASP A 208 23.92 -29.03 5.09
N GLY A 209 24.90 -29.73 5.66
CA GLY A 209 24.85 -31.09 6.22
C GLY A 209 24.11 -31.24 7.55
N MET A 210 22.95 -30.59 7.71
CA MET A 210 21.99 -30.91 8.76
C MET A 210 20.98 -31.92 8.20
N LYS A 211 20.67 -32.98 8.96
CA LYS A 211 19.50 -33.82 8.66
C LYS A 211 18.27 -32.91 8.67
N ARG A 212 17.82 -32.52 7.48
CA ARG A 212 16.64 -31.67 7.27
C ARG A 212 15.42 -32.38 7.86
N PRO A 213 14.68 -31.75 8.78
CA PRO A 213 13.47 -32.34 9.30
C PRO A 213 12.43 -32.52 8.17
N VAL A 214 11.87 -33.73 8.08
CA VAL A 214 10.83 -34.09 7.11
C VAL A 214 9.48 -33.92 7.78
N LEU A 215 8.58 -33.16 7.15
CA LEU A 215 7.18 -33.04 7.57
C LEU A 215 6.29 -33.41 6.37
N ASN A 216 5.42 -34.41 6.55
CA ASN A 216 4.51 -34.91 5.51
C ASN A 216 5.20 -35.33 4.19
N GLY A 217 6.41 -35.91 4.29
CA GLY A 217 7.18 -36.36 3.13
C GLY A 217 7.91 -35.25 2.36
N VAL A 218 7.89 -34.02 2.87
CA VAL A 218 8.62 -32.86 2.32
C VAL A 218 9.74 -32.46 3.29
N GLU A 219 10.94 -32.25 2.76
CA GLU A 219 12.10 -31.78 3.54
C GLU A 219 12.11 -30.25 3.65
N TYR A 220 12.43 -29.75 4.85
CA TYR A 220 12.55 -28.32 5.12
C TYR A 220 13.88 -28.00 5.79
N ASP A 221 14.39 -26.76 5.63
CA ASP A 221 15.58 -26.30 6.36
C ASP A 221 15.32 -26.28 7.88
N TYR A 222 14.10 -25.93 8.29
CA TYR A 222 13.63 -25.93 9.66
C TYR A 222 12.20 -26.47 9.76
N VAL A 223 11.93 -27.24 10.82
CA VAL A 223 10.56 -27.53 11.28
C VAL A 223 10.51 -27.20 12.76
N PHE A 224 9.85 -26.10 13.11
CA PHE A 224 9.75 -25.63 14.47
C PHE A 224 8.57 -26.26 15.21
N ASP A 225 8.74 -26.46 16.51
CA ASP A 225 7.67 -26.79 17.44
C ASP A 225 7.08 -25.49 18.02
N VAL A 226 5.86 -25.16 17.61
CA VAL A 226 5.16 -23.95 18.03
C VAL A 226 4.08 -24.29 19.04
N ASP A 227 4.23 -23.75 20.25
CA ASP A 227 3.24 -23.83 21.32
C ASP A 227 2.27 -22.65 21.21
N ILE A 228 0.97 -22.94 21.15
CA ILE A 228 -0.11 -21.96 20.99
C ILE A 228 -0.76 -21.61 22.35
N GLY A 229 -0.39 -22.28 23.45
CA GLY A 229 -0.87 -22.00 24.81
C GLY A 229 -1.24 -23.25 25.62
N ASP A 230 -1.37 -23.09 26.94
CA ASP A 230 -1.65 -24.18 27.89
C ASP A 230 -2.91 -24.96 27.49
N SER A 231 -2.74 -26.24 27.14
CA SER A 231 -3.72 -27.29 26.77
C SER A 231 -3.92 -27.61 25.27
N GLU A 232 -3.27 -26.91 24.34
CA GLU A 232 -3.28 -27.27 22.91
C GLU A 232 -2.05 -28.12 22.51
N PRO A 233 -2.18 -29.05 21.55
CA PRO A 233 -1.03 -29.81 21.05
C PRO A 233 -0.07 -28.91 20.27
N VAL A 234 1.23 -29.14 20.48
CA VAL A 234 2.32 -28.45 19.76
C VAL A 234 2.19 -28.67 18.26
N ARG A 235 2.28 -27.59 17.48
CA ARG A 235 2.11 -27.59 16.02
C ARG A 235 3.46 -27.46 15.32
N LYS A 236 3.60 -28.13 14.17
CA LYS A 236 4.85 -28.14 13.38
C LYS A 236 4.82 -27.03 12.34
N LEU A 237 5.76 -26.10 12.38
CA LEU A 237 5.91 -25.00 11.40
C LEU A 237 7.08 -25.29 10.44
N PRO A 238 6.83 -25.58 9.16
CA PRO A 238 7.87 -25.78 8.16
C PRO A 238 8.39 -24.45 7.58
N TYR A 239 9.71 -24.31 7.41
CA TYR A 239 10.33 -23.11 6.85
C TYR A 239 11.66 -23.44 6.12
N ASN A 240 11.84 -22.90 4.90
CA ASN A 240 13.14 -22.85 4.24
C ASN A 240 13.75 -21.45 4.32
N ARG A 241 15.08 -21.35 4.40
CA ARG A 241 15.84 -20.09 4.36
C ARG A 241 15.60 -19.27 3.09
N SER A 242 15.23 -19.94 2.01
CA SER A 242 14.84 -19.31 0.74
C SER A 242 13.42 -18.76 0.74
N ASP A 243 12.59 -19.13 1.73
CA ASP A 243 11.18 -18.74 1.77
C ASP A 243 11.03 -17.33 2.34
N ASN A 244 10.03 -16.60 1.85
CA ASN A 244 9.66 -15.33 2.47
C ASN A 244 8.97 -15.59 3.82
N VAL A 245 9.56 -15.06 4.90
CA VAL A 245 9.11 -15.30 6.29
C VAL A 245 7.65 -14.93 6.53
N TYR A 246 7.16 -13.84 5.91
CA TYR A 246 5.78 -13.40 6.06
C TYR A 246 4.81 -14.32 5.31
N ALA A 247 5.17 -14.75 4.09
CA ALA A 247 4.38 -15.70 3.32
C ALA A 247 4.30 -17.07 4.02
N THR A 248 5.40 -17.53 4.62
CA THR A 248 5.41 -18.77 5.41
C THR A 248 4.54 -18.67 6.64
N ALA A 249 4.62 -17.56 7.39
CA ALA A 249 3.78 -17.33 8.56
C ALA A 249 2.28 -17.29 8.21
N ASP A 250 1.91 -16.60 7.12
CA ASP A 250 0.52 -16.52 6.66
C ASP A 250 -0.03 -17.86 6.21
N LYS A 251 0.74 -18.58 5.39
CA LYS A 251 0.35 -19.91 4.91
C LYS A 251 0.16 -20.86 6.08
N TRP A 252 1.09 -20.87 7.02
CA TRP A 252 1.02 -21.75 8.19
C TRP A 252 -0.18 -21.42 9.11
N LEU A 253 -0.44 -20.15 9.38
CA LEU A 253 -1.60 -19.74 10.19
C LEU A 253 -2.92 -20.16 9.53
N LEU A 254 -3.03 -20.04 8.21
CA LEU A 254 -4.22 -20.46 7.47
C LEU A 254 -4.38 -21.98 7.46
N ASP A 255 -3.31 -22.74 7.21
CA ASP A 255 -3.32 -24.20 7.19
C ASP A 255 -3.69 -24.79 8.56
N GLU A 256 -3.27 -24.13 9.64
CA GLU A 256 -3.55 -24.51 11.03
C GLU A 256 -4.89 -23.95 11.57
N GLY A 257 -5.61 -23.15 10.79
CA GLY A 257 -6.88 -22.54 11.19
C GLY A 257 -6.75 -21.50 12.31
N LEU A 258 -5.59 -20.84 12.40
CA LEU A 258 -5.27 -19.84 13.42
C LEU A 258 -5.50 -18.39 12.90
N PRO A 259 -5.85 -17.43 13.78
CA PRO A 259 -6.05 -16.03 13.38
C PRO A 259 -4.78 -15.39 12.79
N LEU A 260 -4.93 -14.68 11.66
CA LEU A 260 -3.84 -13.93 11.03
C LEU A 260 -3.25 -12.81 11.92
N SER A 261 -3.92 -12.45 13.03
CA SER A 261 -3.37 -11.52 14.03
C SER A 261 -2.07 -12.02 14.68
N TYR A 262 -1.80 -13.33 14.65
CA TYR A 262 -0.56 -13.93 15.16
C TYR A 262 0.63 -13.81 14.19
N ARG A 263 0.41 -13.31 12.96
CA ARG A 263 1.44 -13.20 11.90
C ARG A 263 2.75 -12.62 12.41
N GLN A 264 2.69 -11.49 13.11
CA GLN A 264 3.89 -10.78 13.56
C GLN A 264 4.69 -11.60 14.60
N GLN A 265 4.01 -12.30 15.51
CA GLN A 265 4.65 -13.15 16.52
C GLN A 265 5.32 -14.37 15.87
N ILE A 266 4.68 -14.97 14.88
CA ILE A 266 5.24 -16.12 14.14
C ILE A 266 6.44 -15.70 13.29
N VAL A 267 6.38 -14.54 12.65
CA VAL A 267 7.53 -13.97 11.90
C VAL A 267 8.72 -13.73 12.84
N GLU A 268 8.50 -13.08 13.98
CA GLU A 268 9.55 -12.84 14.97
C GLU A 268 10.13 -14.15 15.52
N PHE A 269 9.29 -15.16 15.76
CA PHE A 269 9.71 -16.48 16.17
C PHE A 269 10.59 -17.19 15.13
N ILE A 270 10.23 -17.16 13.84
CA ILE A 270 11.04 -17.74 12.75
C ILE A 270 12.40 -17.01 12.67
N LEU A 271 12.41 -15.68 12.71
CA LEU A 271 13.65 -14.89 12.65
C LEU A 271 14.58 -15.17 13.84
N GLN A 272 14.02 -15.33 15.04
CA GLN A 272 14.79 -15.62 16.26
C GLN A 272 15.45 -17.00 16.23
N ASN A 273 14.78 -18.02 15.66
CA ASN A 273 15.25 -19.40 15.68
C ASN A 273 16.07 -19.80 14.45
N THR A 274 16.17 -18.95 13.44
CA THR A 274 16.93 -19.21 12.20
C THR A 274 18.32 -18.56 12.19
N GLY A 275 18.68 -17.78 13.21
CA GLY A 275 20.01 -17.19 13.38
C GLY A 275 20.29 -15.95 12.52
N GLN A 276 19.27 -15.36 11.87
CA GLN A 276 19.40 -14.14 11.08
C GLN A 276 19.49 -12.85 11.93
N ARG A 277 20.29 -12.87 13.02
CA ARG A 277 20.59 -11.67 13.83
C ARG A 277 22.05 -11.24 13.84
N ASP A 278 22.99 -12.08 13.39
CA ASP A 278 24.43 -11.78 13.55
C ASP A 278 25.15 -11.68 12.21
N PHE A 279 25.18 -10.47 11.66
CA PHE A 279 26.12 -10.07 10.62
C PHE A 279 27.29 -9.34 11.28
N THR A 280 28.44 -10.00 11.48
CA THR A 280 29.66 -9.34 11.94
C THR A 280 30.39 -8.75 10.73
N LEU A 281 30.26 -7.43 10.54
CA LEU A 281 30.97 -6.71 9.48
C LEU A 281 32.46 -6.57 9.81
N ASP A 282 33.31 -6.89 8.84
CA ASP A 282 34.75 -6.63 8.86
C ASP A 282 35.01 -5.12 8.97
N THR A 283 35.58 -4.71 10.10
CA THR A 283 35.86 -3.31 10.45
C THR A 283 37.12 -2.77 9.76
N SER A 284 37.81 -3.58 8.95
CA SER A 284 39.02 -3.17 8.24
C SER A 284 38.76 -2.51 6.88
N PHE A 285 37.52 -2.60 6.35
CA PHE A 285 37.19 -1.99 5.07
C PHE A 285 37.10 -0.47 5.19
N ARG A 286 37.98 0.24 4.46
CA ARG A 286 37.94 1.69 4.31
C ARG A 286 37.64 2.04 2.86
N ASP A 287 36.48 2.66 2.64
CA ASP A 287 36.10 3.22 1.34
C ASP A 287 37.01 4.42 0.99
N PRO A 288 37.70 4.41 -0.16
CA PRO A 288 38.58 5.50 -0.60
C PRO A 288 37.88 6.85 -0.86
N TYR A 289 36.55 6.90 -1.00
CA TYR A 289 35.85 8.10 -1.45
C TYR A 289 35.20 8.96 -0.34
N THR A 290 35.16 8.51 0.92
CA THR A 290 34.46 9.26 2.00
C THR A 290 35.29 9.62 3.24
N GLY A 291 36.51 9.09 3.40
CA GLY A 291 37.40 9.46 4.51
C GLY A 291 36.81 9.21 5.92
N SER A 292 37.48 9.72 6.97
CA SER A 292 37.20 9.44 8.39
C SER A 292 35.89 10.03 8.95
N GLY A 293 34.91 10.34 8.10
CA GLY A 293 33.62 10.94 8.46
C GLY A 293 32.39 10.04 8.26
N ALA A 294 32.59 8.74 8.00
CA ALA A 294 31.47 7.79 7.89
C ALA A 294 30.94 7.37 9.28
N TYR A 295 29.61 7.27 9.38
CA TYR A 295 28.91 6.73 10.53
C TYR A 295 29.31 5.26 10.79
N VAL A 296 29.71 4.96 12.02
CA VAL A 296 30.06 3.61 12.49
C VAL A 296 28.90 3.07 13.36
N PRO A 297 28.20 2.00 12.93
CA PRO A 297 27.18 1.38 13.75
C PRO A 297 27.79 0.82 15.06
N GLY A 298 27.32 1.30 16.21
CA GLY A 298 27.77 0.86 17.55
C GLY A 298 28.57 1.89 18.35
N GLU A 299 28.96 3.03 17.76
CA GLU A 299 29.50 4.15 18.56
C GLU A 299 28.36 4.82 19.34
N ALA A 300 28.44 4.79 20.67
CA ALA A 300 27.51 5.50 21.53
C ALA A 300 27.59 7.01 21.24
N SER A 301 26.44 7.62 20.94
CA SER A 301 26.32 9.07 20.88
C SER A 301 26.81 9.64 22.22
N LYS A 302 27.78 10.55 22.18
CA LYS A 302 28.25 11.23 23.38
C LYS A 302 27.06 11.93 24.03
N ASN A 303 26.71 11.47 25.23
CA ASN A 303 25.63 11.95 26.08
C ASN A 303 25.56 13.48 26.11
N SER A 304 24.55 14.04 25.44
CA SER A 304 24.01 15.36 25.77
C SER A 304 22.88 15.16 26.78
N ALA A 305 23.00 15.87 27.90
CA ALA A 305 22.15 15.92 29.09
C ALA A 305 20.65 15.58 28.93
N SER A 306 20.13 14.92 29.97
CA SER A 306 18.73 14.67 30.35
C SER A 306 17.69 15.55 29.64
N ILE A 307 17.03 14.98 28.64
CA ILE A 307 15.77 15.49 28.10
C ILE A 307 14.66 14.68 28.78
N SER A 308 13.74 15.35 29.46
CA SER A 308 12.52 14.73 29.98
C SER A 308 11.82 13.95 28.87
N SER A 309 11.52 12.67 29.11
CA SER A 309 10.74 11.86 28.18
C SER A 309 9.37 12.51 28.01
N LYS A 310 9.11 13.13 26.85
CA LYS A 310 7.79 13.67 26.53
C LYS A 310 6.74 12.56 26.65
N PRO A 311 5.56 12.84 27.21
CA PRO A 311 4.48 11.86 27.26
C PRO A 311 4.15 11.34 25.85
N THR A 312 4.05 10.02 25.72
CA THR A 312 3.60 9.34 24.50
C THR A 312 2.10 9.10 24.57
N TYR A 313 1.38 9.55 23.56
CA TYR A 313 -0.07 9.40 23.44
C TYR A 313 -0.41 8.34 22.39
N LYS A 314 -1.48 7.57 22.59
CA LYS A 314 -1.84 6.46 21.70
C LYS A 314 -2.67 6.92 20.50
N HIS A 315 -3.61 7.84 20.72
CA HIS A 315 -4.63 8.23 19.74
C HIS A 315 -4.47 9.65 19.22
N ILE A 316 -3.72 10.50 19.92
CA ILE A 316 -3.52 11.93 19.60
C ILE A 316 -2.03 12.28 19.43
N PRO A 317 -1.70 13.30 18.61
CA PRO A 317 -2.60 14.05 17.75
C PRO A 317 -2.95 13.21 16.51
N LYS A 318 -4.14 13.41 15.95
CA LYS A 318 -4.49 12.84 14.65
C LYS A 318 -3.56 13.42 13.58
N LYS A 319 -2.94 12.54 12.80
CA LYS A 319 -2.14 12.90 11.61
C LYS A 319 -2.87 12.49 10.34
N GLY A 320 -2.95 13.40 9.38
CA GLY A 320 -3.59 13.18 8.08
C GLY A 320 -5.12 13.15 8.11
N MET A 321 -5.72 13.20 6.92
CA MET A 321 -7.17 13.34 6.73
C MET A 321 -7.86 11.99 6.59
N LEU A 322 -9.09 11.90 7.10
CA LEU A 322 -9.99 10.76 6.88
C LEU A 322 -10.87 10.99 5.64
N ALA A 323 -11.33 9.90 5.02
CA ALA A 323 -12.18 9.94 3.85
C ALA A 323 -13.24 8.82 3.88
N PHE A 324 -14.25 8.97 3.03
CA PHE A 324 -15.28 7.97 2.74
C PHE A 324 -15.17 7.55 1.27
N ASP A 325 -14.43 6.48 1.02
CA ASP A 325 -14.05 5.95 -0.29
C ASP A 325 -14.88 4.74 -0.74
N VAL A 326 -15.55 4.05 0.19
CA VAL A 326 -16.40 2.90 -0.13
C VAL A 326 -17.67 3.34 -0.88
N ALA A 327 -17.99 2.64 -1.97
CA ALA A 327 -19.16 2.89 -2.79
C ALA A 327 -19.72 1.61 -3.45
N GLN A 328 -21.04 1.61 -3.67
CA GLN A 328 -21.75 0.58 -4.43
C GLN A 328 -22.14 1.13 -5.80
N PHE A 329 -21.15 1.23 -6.70
CA PHE A 329 -21.27 1.91 -7.99
C PHE A 329 -22.49 1.48 -8.82
N ASP A 330 -22.77 0.18 -8.88
CA ASP A 330 -23.95 -0.34 -9.59
C ASP A 330 -25.26 0.11 -8.96
N GLY A 331 -25.33 0.15 -7.63
CA GLY A 331 -26.48 0.64 -6.89
C GLY A 331 -26.70 2.14 -7.10
N ILE A 332 -25.62 2.93 -7.09
CA ILE A 332 -25.65 4.37 -7.36
C ILE A 332 -26.18 4.63 -8.77
N LEU A 333 -25.55 4.02 -9.78
CA LEU A 333 -25.94 4.18 -11.18
C LEU A 333 -27.40 3.77 -11.41
N LYS A 334 -27.81 2.60 -10.88
CA LYS A 334 -29.19 2.14 -10.97
C LYS A 334 -30.16 3.17 -10.39
N LYS A 335 -29.83 3.80 -9.26
CA LYS A 335 -30.71 4.78 -8.62
C LYS A 335 -30.79 6.09 -9.41
N ILE A 336 -29.69 6.56 -9.99
CA ILE A 336 -29.70 7.71 -10.89
C ILE A 336 -30.59 7.44 -12.10
N LEU A 337 -30.47 6.26 -12.73
CA LEU A 337 -31.28 5.89 -13.89
C LEU A 337 -32.77 5.75 -13.53
N GLU A 338 -33.10 5.24 -12.35
CA GLU A 338 -34.46 5.19 -11.83
C GLU A 338 -35.07 6.60 -11.71
N PHE A 339 -34.34 7.54 -11.09
CA PHE A 339 -34.78 8.93 -10.99
C PHE A 339 -34.86 9.63 -12.35
N ASN A 340 -33.91 9.35 -13.25
CA ASN A 340 -33.95 9.88 -14.61
C ASN A 340 -35.23 9.44 -15.35
N ASN A 341 -35.63 8.17 -15.20
CA ASN A 341 -36.86 7.67 -15.79
C ASN A 341 -38.10 8.34 -15.20
N ALA A 342 -38.12 8.57 -13.88
CA ALA A 342 -39.21 9.31 -13.24
C ALA A 342 -39.34 10.74 -13.79
N LEU A 343 -38.21 11.45 -13.96
CA LEU A 343 -38.19 12.77 -14.59
C LEU A 343 -38.70 12.72 -16.04
N LEU A 344 -38.32 11.71 -16.83
CA LEU A 344 -38.77 11.55 -18.21
C LEU A 344 -40.29 11.36 -18.35
N THR A 345 -40.91 10.69 -17.38
CA THR A 345 -42.35 10.38 -17.40
C THR A 345 -43.24 11.54 -16.95
N ASP A 346 -42.68 12.49 -16.21
CA ASP A 346 -43.41 13.62 -15.65
C ASP A 346 -43.30 14.86 -16.56
N GLN A 347 -44.44 15.45 -16.95
CA GLN A 347 -44.46 16.53 -17.94
C GLN A 347 -43.78 17.82 -17.48
N GLU A 348 -43.77 18.11 -16.17
CA GLU A 348 -43.19 19.34 -15.62
C GLU A 348 -41.67 19.21 -15.48
N THR A 349 -41.18 18.02 -15.14
CA THR A 349 -39.78 17.78 -14.84
C THR A 349 -38.99 17.10 -15.97
N LYS A 350 -39.65 16.75 -17.09
CA LYS A 350 -39.04 16.13 -18.27
C LYS A 350 -37.82 16.86 -18.80
N THR A 351 -37.80 18.19 -18.74
CA THR A 351 -36.68 19.02 -19.21
C THR A 351 -35.41 18.86 -18.37
N LEU A 352 -35.52 18.29 -17.16
CA LEU A 352 -34.39 18.06 -16.24
C LEU A 352 -33.74 16.69 -16.44
N SER A 353 -34.38 15.80 -17.22
CA SER A 353 -33.87 14.47 -17.50
C SER A 353 -32.60 14.49 -18.37
N LEU A 354 -31.86 13.39 -18.31
CA LEU A 354 -30.69 13.13 -19.13
C LEU A 354 -31.11 12.70 -20.53
N THR A 355 -30.47 13.31 -21.52
CA THR A 355 -30.50 12.83 -22.90
C THR A 355 -29.76 11.49 -23.03
N GLU A 356 -29.94 10.79 -24.15
CA GLU A 356 -29.24 9.53 -24.41
C GLU A 356 -27.69 9.69 -24.38
N PRO A 357 -27.08 10.72 -25.01
CA PRO A 357 -25.63 10.95 -24.89
C PRO A 357 -25.17 11.23 -23.46
N GLU A 358 -25.96 11.97 -22.68
CA GLU A 358 -25.66 12.23 -21.26
C GLU A 358 -25.76 10.96 -20.42
N THR A 359 -26.71 10.08 -20.73
CA THR A 359 -26.85 8.78 -20.09
C THR A 359 -25.64 7.90 -20.40
N SER A 360 -25.20 7.82 -21.65
CA SER A 360 -23.96 7.10 -22.02
C SER A 360 -22.74 7.67 -21.32
N ARG A 361 -22.67 9.01 -21.19
CA ARG A 361 -21.58 9.68 -20.46
C ARG A 361 -21.60 9.37 -18.96
N LEU A 362 -22.76 9.39 -18.32
CA LEU A 362 -22.89 8.97 -16.92
C LEU A 362 -22.40 7.54 -16.69
N ASN A 363 -22.70 6.62 -17.61
CA ASN A 363 -22.17 5.25 -17.56
C ASN A 363 -20.63 5.25 -17.65
N ALA A 364 -20.04 6.07 -18.51
CA ALA A 364 -18.58 6.22 -18.62
C ALA A 364 -17.95 6.83 -17.35
N ILE A 365 -18.61 7.81 -16.72
CA ILE A 365 -18.20 8.40 -15.42
C ILE A 365 -18.13 7.31 -14.34
N VAL A 366 -19.21 6.54 -14.19
CA VAL A 366 -19.25 5.47 -13.18
C VAL A 366 -18.24 4.37 -13.49
N LYS A 367 -18.05 4.02 -14.78
CA LYS A 367 -17.01 3.08 -15.19
C LYS A 367 -15.61 3.60 -14.83
N THR A 368 -15.33 4.86 -15.11
CA THR A 368 -14.06 5.52 -14.74
C THR A 368 -13.80 5.36 -13.25
N LEU A 369 -14.80 5.64 -12.41
CA LEU A 369 -14.68 5.49 -10.95
C LEU A 369 -14.49 4.03 -10.49
N LYS A 370 -15.19 3.07 -11.11
CA LYS A 370 -14.97 1.63 -10.85
C LYS A 370 -13.56 1.19 -11.20
N ASP A 371 -13.05 1.69 -12.32
CA ASP A 371 -11.72 1.36 -12.81
C ASP A 371 -10.63 2.11 -12.00
N THR A 372 -10.99 3.15 -11.23
CA THR A 372 -10.04 3.94 -10.42
C THR A 372 -9.46 3.15 -9.24
N SER A 373 -10.18 2.16 -8.68
CA SER A 373 -9.61 1.24 -7.69
C SER A 373 -8.50 0.37 -8.29
N HIS A 374 -8.45 0.29 -9.62
CA HIS A 374 -7.38 -0.31 -10.41
C HIS A 374 -6.43 0.78 -10.96
N TYR A 375 -6.02 1.71 -10.09
CA TYR A 375 -4.91 2.65 -10.29
C TYR A 375 -5.28 3.90 -11.10
N HIS A 376 -4.76 5.07 -10.68
CA HIS A 376 -5.10 6.41 -11.17
C HIS A 376 -4.65 6.72 -12.62
N SER A 377 -4.75 5.77 -13.53
CA SER A 377 -4.53 5.96 -14.98
C SER A 377 -5.79 6.46 -15.69
N THR A 378 -6.96 6.27 -15.09
CA THR A 378 -8.23 6.77 -15.61
C THR A 378 -8.29 8.29 -15.56
N LYS A 379 -9.00 8.90 -16.51
CA LYS A 379 -9.15 10.36 -16.59
C LYS A 379 -10.61 10.71 -16.85
N PHE A 380 -11.05 11.77 -16.21
CA PHE A 380 -12.29 12.46 -16.53
C PHE A 380 -12.04 13.48 -17.64
N THR A 381 -13.10 13.82 -18.35
CA THR A 381 -13.15 14.95 -19.27
C THR A 381 -13.89 16.12 -18.63
N ASP A 382 -13.68 17.34 -19.15
CA ASP A 382 -14.40 18.54 -18.70
C ASP A 382 -15.93 18.39 -18.86
N ALA A 383 -16.35 17.70 -19.92
CA ALA A 383 -17.74 17.37 -20.17
C ALA A 383 -18.35 16.42 -19.11
N ASP A 384 -17.53 15.57 -18.49
CA ASP A 384 -17.99 14.68 -17.42
C ASP A 384 -18.30 15.45 -16.14
N ILE A 385 -17.42 16.37 -15.76
CA ILE A 385 -17.63 17.24 -14.60
C ILE A 385 -18.79 18.20 -14.85
N THR A 386 -18.88 18.76 -16.06
CA THR A 386 -20.00 19.62 -16.47
C THR A 386 -21.35 18.90 -16.36
N LEU A 387 -21.42 17.62 -16.77
CA LEU A 387 -22.64 16.82 -16.62
C LEU A 387 -23.00 16.60 -15.14
N LEU A 388 -22.03 16.28 -14.28
CA LEU A 388 -22.27 16.11 -12.85
C LEU A 388 -22.80 17.40 -12.21
N ILE A 389 -22.17 18.55 -12.51
CA ILE A 389 -22.61 19.86 -12.01
C ILE A 389 -24.02 20.20 -12.52
N LYS A 390 -24.32 19.93 -13.80
CA LYS A 390 -25.67 20.10 -14.36
C LYS A 390 -26.71 19.34 -13.53
N MET A 391 -26.46 18.07 -13.24
CA MET A 391 -27.38 17.24 -12.46
C MET A 391 -27.56 17.78 -11.03
N LEU A 392 -26.47 18.13 -10.36
CA LEU A 392 -26.49 18.66 -8.98
C LEU A 392 -27.30 19.96 -8.87
N ASN A 393 -27.17 20.83 -9.87
CA ASN A 393 -27.88 22.12 -9.89
C ASN A 393 -29.35 21.97 -10.27
N THR A 394 -29.66 21.11 -11.25
CA THR A 394 -30.99 21.08 -11.86
C THR A 394 -31.97 20.08 -11.24
N TRP A 395 -31.49 18.96 -10.68
CA TRP A 395 -32.39 17.92 -10.18
C TRP A 395 -33.10 18.33 -8.88
N PRO A 396 -34.34 17.83 -8.63
CA PRO A 396 -35.04 18.05 -7.37
C PRO A 396 -34.22 17.56 -6.16
N ALA A 397 -34.36 18.24 -5.01
CA ALA A 397 -33.58 17.90 -3.81
C ALA A 397 -33.75 16.43 -3.39
N SER A 398 -34.95 15.86 -3.52
CA SER A 398 -35.23 14.45 -3.21
C SER A 398 -34.45 13.43 -4.06
N MET A 399 -33.87 13.88 -5.17
CA MET A 399 -33.17 13.03 -6.15
C MET A 399 -31.64 13.22 -6.17
N LEU A 400 -31.09 14.08 -5.30
CA LEU A 400 -29.68 14.47 -5.36
C LEU A 400 -28.70 13.46 -4.78
N PHE A 401 -29.08 12.72 -3.72
CA PHE A 401 -28.13 11.89 -2.99
C PHE A 401 -27.27 10.94 -3.86
N PRO A 402 -27.79 10.24 -4.90
CA PRO A 402 -26.92 9.35 -5.68
C PRO A 402 -25.96 10.14 -6.58
N VAL A 403 -26.32 11.35 -7.00
CA VAL A 403 -25.43 12.24 -7.78
C VAL A 403 -24.32 12.79 -6.88
N ILE A 404 -24.66 13.17 -5.64
CA ILE A 404 -23.67 13.57 -4.63
C ILE A 404 -22.75 12.38 -4.28
N ASP A 405 -23.27 11.15 -4.31
CA ASP A 405 -22.48 9.93 -4.09
C ASP A 405 -21.43 9.72 -5.20
N VAL A 406 -21.74 10.06 -6.44
CA VAL A 406 -20.75 10.10 -7.55
C VAL A 406 -19.75 11.25 -7.36
N LEU A 407 -20.23 12.43 -6.95
CA LEU A 407 -19.37 13.59 -6.69
C LEU A 407 -18.31 13.28 -5.63
N ARG A 408 -18.68 12.67 -4.50
CA ARG A 408 -17.72 12.40 -3.41
C ARG A 408 -16.58 11.46 -3.82
N LEU A 409 -16.83 10.58 -4.79
CA LEU A 409 -15.81 9.66 -5.31
C LEU A 409 -14.98 10.34 -6.39
N THR A 410 -15.60 11.22 -7.18
CA THR A 410 -14.90 12.08 -8.15
C THR A 410 -13.90 13.00 -7.44
N ILE A 411 -14.23 13.49 -6.24
CA ILE A 411 -13.32 14.26 -5.37
C ILE A 411 -12.08 13.46 -4.95
N LEU A 412 -12.21 12.15 -4.74
CA LEU A 412 -11.08 11.30 -4.35
C LEU A 412 -10.24 10.84 -5.55
N HIS A 413 -10.81 10.90 -6.75
CA HIS A 413 -10.08 10.61 -7.98
C HIS A 413 -9.16 11.80 -8.32
N MET A 414 -7.86 11.58 -8.37
CA MET A 414 -6.87 12.63 -8.64
C MET A 414 -7.15 13.54 -9.87
N ASN A 415 -7.38 12.97 -11.06
CA ASN A 415 -7.77 13.78 -12.22
C ASN A 415 -9.16 14.45 -12.06
N GLY A 416 -10.13 13.75 -11.45
CA GLY A 416 -11.45 14.28 -11.13
C GLY A 416 -11.42 15.48 -10.19
N ALA A 417 -10.63 15.38 -9.10
CA ALA A 417 -10.36 16.46 -8.15
C ALA A 417 -9.78 17.69 -8.84
N SER A 418 -8.74 17.50 -9.68
CA SER A 418 -8.12 18.59 -10.44
C SER A 418 -9.08 19.30 -11.39
N LEU A 419 -9.96 18.56 -12.07
CA LEU A 419 -10.98 19.16 -12.94
C LEU A 419 -12.07 19.86 -12.13
N LEU A 420 -12.58 19.21 -11.08
CA LEU A 420 -13.58 19.79 -10.20
C LEU A 420 -13.10 21.10 -9.56
N TYR A 421 -11.85 21.13 -9.10
CA TYR A 421 -11.23 22.35 -8.57
C TYR A 421 -11.19 23.47 -9.59
N ARG A 422 -10.92 23.17 -10.87
CA ARG A 422 -10.98 24.17 -11.95
C ARG A 422 -12.38 24.76 -12.12
N HIS A 423 -13.43 23.93 -12.04
CA HIS A 423 -14.80 24.43 -12.07
C HIS A 423 -15.13 25.29 -10.84
N LEU A 424 -14.77 24.83 -9.64
CA LEU A 424 -15.00 25.58 -8.39
C LEU A 424 -14.26 26.92 -8.35
N LYS A 425 -13.04 26.99 -8.89
CA LYS A 425 -12.28 28.23 -8.95
C LYS A 425 -12.93 29.28 -9.85
N ASN A 426 -13.64 28.84 -10.89
CA ASN A 426 -14.33 29.73 -11.81
C ASN A 426 -15.71 30.16 -11.27
N ASP A 427 -16.38 29.27 -10.52
CA ASP A 427 -17.67 29.50 -9.87
C ASP A 427 -17.79 28.55 -8.66
N ASN A 428 -17.67 29.07 -7.44
CA ASN A 428 -17.79 28.30 -6.20
C ASN A 428 -19.21 28.36 -5.60
N GLU A 429 -20.10 29.22 -6.10
CA GLU A 429 -21.45 29.43 -5.55
C GLU A 429 -22.29 28.16 -5.63
N TRP A 430 -22.14 27.37 -6.70
CA TRP A 430 -22.91 26.14 -6.88
C TRP A 430 -22.63 25.10 -5.78
N PHE A 431 -21.43 25.09 -5.20
CA PHE A 431 -21.07 24.11 -4.17
C PHE A 431 -21.73 24.42 -2.84
N MET A 432 -21.68 25.68 -2.41
CA MET A 432 -22.40 26.11 -1.20
C MET A 432 -23.91 26.05 -1.40
N HIS A 433 -24.40 26.36 -2.61
CA HIS A 433 -25.80 26.14 -2.97
C HIS A 433 -26.20 24.66 -2.87
N LEU A 434 -25.35 23.73 -3.32
CA LEU A 434 -25.57 22.30 -3.18
C LEU A 434 -25.66 21.88 -1.71
N ILE A 435 -24.74 22.35 -0.86
CA ILE A 435 -24.79 22.07 0.59
C ILE A 435 -26.11 22.55 1.18
N LYS A 436 -26.48 23.81 0.94
CA LYS A 436 -27.76 24.40 1.41
C LYS A 436 -28.96 23.60 0.90
N LYS A 437 -28.97 23.20 -0.37
CA LYS A 437 -30.05 22.42 -0.98
C LYS A 437 -30.15 21.02 -0.39
N ALA A 438 -29.02 20.41 -0.04
CA ALA A 438 -28.96 19.09 0.59
C ALA A 438 -29.42 19.10 2.06
N THR A 439 -29.27 20.23 2.75
CA THR A 439 -29.55 20.41 4.19
C THR A 439 -30.85 21.17 4.48
N SER A 440 -31.52 21.69 3.45
CA SER A 440 -32.78 22.42 3.57
C SER A 440 -33.89 21.55 4.20
N PRO A 441 -34.58 22.01 5.26
CA PRO A 441 -35.67 21.27 5.90
C PRO A 441 -36.90 21.06 4.99
N PRO A 442 -37.57 19.88 5.03
CA PRO A 442 -37.12 18.65 5.71
C PRO A 442 -35.99 17.97 4.93
N ALA A 443 -34.81 17.90 5.55
CA ALA A 443 -33.62 17.36 4.90
C ALA A 443 -33.71 15.84 4.80
N SER A 444 -33.48 15.30 3.59
CA SER A 444 -33.39 13.85 3.38
C SER A 444 -32.16 13.30 4.11
N PRO A 445 -32.29 12.24 4.94
CA PRO A 445 -31.13 11.61 5.58
C PRO A 445 -30.06 11.15 4.58
N ALA A 446 -30.46 10.78 3.36
CA ALA A 446 -29.53 10.38 2.30
C ALA A 446 -28.75 11.59 1.74
N ASN A 447 -29.40 12.75 1.56
CA ASN A 447 -28.70 13.97 1.14
C ASN A 447 -27.75 14.48 2.22
N LEU A 448 -28.19 14.48 3.48
CA LEU A 448 -27.33 14.85 4.61
C LEU A 448 -26.09 13.97 4.64
N LEU A 449 -26.27 12.64 4.58
CA LEU A 449 -25.17 11.68 4.62
C LEU A 449 -24.20 11.83 3.45
N THR A 450 -24.69 11.90 2.21
CA THR A 450 -23.83 11.97 1.03
C THR A 450 -23.12 13.32 0.93
N SER A 451 -23.79 14.42 1.27
CA SER A 451 -23.21 15.77 1.22
C SER A 451 -22.11 15.97 2.27
N VAL A 452 -22.33 15.59 3.53
CA VAL A 452 -21.29 15.71 4.56
C VAL A 452 -20.06 14.85 4.21
N ARG A 453 -20.27 13.67 3.61
CA ARG A 453 -19.18 12.81 3.11
C ARG A 453 -18.44 13.42 1.93
N ALA A 454 -19.15 14.10 1.03
CA ALA A 454 -18.51 14.84 -0.06
C ALA A 454 -17.59 15.94 0.48
N VAL A 455 -18.05 16.71 1.47
CA VAL A 455 -17.22 17.74 2.13
C VAL A 455 -16.02 17.12 2.85
N VAL A 456 -16.22 16.01 3.58
CA VAL A 456 -15.11 15.28 4.23
C VAL A 456 -14.05 14.85 3.21
N ASN A 457 -14.45 14.36 2.05
CA ASN A 457 -13.53 13.90 1.02
C ASN A 457 -12.70 15.03 0.41
N LEU A 458 -13.17 16.29 0.41
CA LEU A 458 -12.40 17.43 -0.08
C LEU A 458 -11.08 17.61 0.68
N PHE A 459 -11.00 17.20 1.95
CA PHE A 459 -9.78 17.32 2.74
C PHE A 459 -8.63 16.47 2.20
N LYS A 460 -8.89 15.42 1.41
CA LYS A 460 -7.85 14.54 0.85
C LYS A 460 -7.00 15.23 -0.23
N ASP A 461 -7.51 16.27 -0.88
CA ASP A 461 -6.75 17.05 -1.86
C ASP A 461 -6.53 18.47 -1.31
N SER A 462 -5.25 18.83 -1.15
CA SER A 462 -4.84 20.14 -0.61
C SER A 462 -5.34 21.33 -1.42
N SER A 463 -5.71 21.12 -2.69
CA SER A 463 -6.26 22.18 -3.56
C SER A 463 -7.57 22.75 -2.99
N PHE A 464 -8.37 21.95 -2.27
CA PHE A 464 -9.64 22.41 -1.69
C PHE A 464 -9.51 23.02 -0.29
N HIS A 465 -8.33 22.99 0.34
CA HIS A 465 -8.17 23.45 1.73
C HIS A 465 -8.54 24.92 1.92
N ASN A 466 -8.19 25.80 0.96
CA ASN A 466 -8.57 27.21 1.04
C ASN A 466 -10.09 27.40 0.97
N LEU A 467 -10.79 26.66 0.11
CA LEU A 467 -12.25 26.71 0.00
C LEU A 467 -12.92 26.26 1.31
N LEU A 468 -12.40 25.19 1.91
CA LEU A 468 -12.89 24.67 3.20
C LEU A 468 -12.67 25.69 4.33
N LEU A 469 -11.54 26.38 4.35
CA LEU A 469 -11.26 27.43 5.33
C LEU A 469 -12.15 28.65 5.13
N GLU A 470 -12.34 29.08 3.87
CA GLU A 470 -13.19 30.22 3.50
C GLU A 470 -14.64 30.02 3.94
N HIS A 471 -15.21 28.84 3.71
CA HIS A 471 -16.60 28.51 4.05
C HIS A 471 -16.75 27.74 5.38
N ARG A 472 -15.71 27.66 6.21
CA ARG A 472 -15.67 26.82 7.41
C ARG A 472 -16.90 27.01 8.28
N SER A 473 -17.18 28.26 8.67
CA SER A 473 -18.25 28.53 9.65
C SER A 473 -19.61 28.16 9.10
N GLU A 474 -19.89 28.53 7.84
CA GLU A 474 -21.14 28.15 7.18
C GLU A 474 -21.32 26.63 7.05
N ILE A 475 -20.25 25.91 6.69
CA ILE A 475 -20.27 24.44 6.58
C ILE A 475 -20.54 23.80 7.95
N ILE A 476 -19.81 24.19 8.99
CA ILE A 476 -19.96 23.62 10.33
C ILE A 476 -21.36 23.89 10.87
N ASP A 477 -21.83 25.13 10.79
CA ASP A 477 -23.12 25.54 11.35
C ASP A 477 -24.29 24.81 10.67
N VAL A 478 -24.23 24.67 9.34
CA VAL A 478 -25.26 23.96 8.57
C VAL A 478 -25.33 22.49 9.00
N TYR A 479 -24.21 21.79 9.11
CA TYR A 479 -24.24 20.37 9.50
C TYR A 479 -24.51 20.16 10.99
N ALA A 480 -24.06 21.06 11.86
CA ALA A 480 -24.40 21.04 13.28
C ALA A 480 -25.91 21.16 13.49
N SER A 481 -26.58 22.05 12.75
CA SER A 481 -28.04 22.21 12.83
C SER A 481 -28.83 20.95 12.41
N CYS A 482 -28.21 20.08 11.60
CA CYS A 482 -28.80 18.84 11.11
C CYS A 482 -28.36 17.61 11.90
N TYR A 483 -27.47 17.76 12.88
CA TYR A 483 -26.89 16.65 13.64
C TYR A 483 -27.88 16.04 14.64
N SER A 484 -28.61 16.90 15.36
CA SER A 484 -29.56 16.48 16.41
C SER A 484 -30.75 15.71 15.81
N GLY A 485 -30.83 14.40 16.11
CA GLY A 485 -31.87 13.51 15.59
C GLY A 485 -31.54 12.83 14.26
N ALA A 486 -30.34 13.05 13.71
CA ALA A 486 -29.87 12.30 12.55
C ALA A 486 -29.52 10.85 12.90
N ASN A 487 -29.42 10.00 11.88
CA ASN A 487 -28.96 8.63 12.08
C ASN A 487 -27.45 8.58 12.35
N LYS A 488 -26.99 7.47 12.97
CA LYS A 488 -25.59 7.24 13.33
C LYS A 488 -24.58 7.48 12.20
N ASN A 489 -24.94 7.23 10.94
CA ASN A 489 -24.00 7.40 9.82
C ASN A 489 -23.77 8.89 9.51
N VAL A 490 -24.80 9.73 9.67
CA VAL A 490 -24.69 11.18 9.52
C VAL A 490 -23.88 11.74 10.69
N GLN A 491 -24.17 11.31 11.91
CA GLN A 491 -23.44 11.69 13.12
C GLN A 491 -21.94 11.36 12.99
N LEU A 492 -21.62 10.14 12.54
CA LEU A 492 -20.24 9.71 12.30
C LEU A 492 -19.55 10.59 11.26
N SER A 493 -20.25 10.90 10.17
CA SER A 493 -19.67 11.70 9.09
C SER A 493 -19.47 13.16 9.50
N PHE A 494 -20.33 13.72 10.35
CA PHE A 494 -20.12 15.04 10.94
C PHE A 494 -18.97 15.06 11.96
N ALA A 495 -18.87 14.07 12.86
CA ALA A 495 -17.73 13.94 13.76
C ALA A 495 -16.39 13.78 12.98
N THR A 496 -16.44 13.14 11.81
CA THR A 496 -15.29 13.05 10.89
C THR A 496 -14.92 14.39 10.29
N LEU A 497 -15.92 15.19 9.90
CA LEU A 497 -15.73 16.53 9.37
C LEU A 497 -15.01 17.41 10.39
N LEU A 498 -15.46 17.39 11.65
CA LEU A 498 -14.83 18.11 12.75
C LEU A 498 -13.38 17.65 12.99
N LEU A 499 -13.13 16.34 12.96
CA LEU A 499 -11.77 15.81 13.13
C LEU A 499 -10.82 16.24 11.98
N ASN A 500 -11.30 16.24 10.73
CA ASN A 500 -10.50 16.73 9.60
C ASN A 500 -10.24 18.24 9.70
N TYR A 501 -11.23 19.04 10.11
CA TYR A 501 -11.02 20.46 10.39
C TYR A 501 -10.01 20.68 11.53
N ALA A 502 -10.07 19.89 12.61
CA ALA A 502 -9.10 19.99 13.69
C ALA A 502 -7.66 19.83 13.17
N VAL A 503 -7.40 18.81 12.33
CA VAL A 503 -6.08 18.61 11.70
C VAL A 503 -5.70 19.82 10.84
N LEU A 504 -6.59 20.27 9.95
CA LEU A 504 -6.32 21.39 9.03
C LEU A 504 -6.04 22.71 9.77
N LEU A 505 -6.81 23.01 10.81
CA LEU A 505 -6.72 24.27 11.55
C LEU A 505 -5.52 24.32 12.50
N ILE A 506 -5.05 23.16 12.99
CA ILE A 506 -3.77 23.04 13.70
C ILE A 506 -2.63 23.42 12.76
N GLU A 507 -2.61 22.90 11.54
CA GLU A 507 -1.59 23.20 10.54
C GLU A 507 -1.59 24.68 10.14
N ASN A 508 -2.78 25.29 10.02
CA ASN A 508 -2.96 26.70 9.64
C ASN A 508 -2.87 27.69 10.82
N LYS A 509 -2.77 27.21 12.07
CA LYS A 509 -2.71 28.04 13.29
C LYS A 509 -3.89 29.01 13.43
N ASP A 510 -5.09 28.57 13.06
CA ASP A 510 -6.32 29.36 13.13
C ASP A 510 -7.05 29.10 14.46
N GLU A 511 -6.85 29.97 15.45
CA GLU A 511 -7.41 29.82 16.81
C GLU A 511 -8.94 29.92 16.83
N ASP A 512 -9.53 30.83 16.05
CA ASP A 512 -10.98 31.03 15.96
C ASP A 512 -11.66 29.78 15.40
N GLY A 513 -11.11 29.23 14.31
CA GLY A 513 -11.60 27.99 13.73
C GLY A 513 -11.44 26.81 14.68
N GLN A 514 -10.30 26.70 15.37
CA GLN A 514 -10.07 25.65 16.35
C GLN A 514 -11.08 25.72 17.50
N THR A 515 -11.45 26.93 17.93
CA THR A 515 -12.46 27.15 18.98
C THR A 515 -13.85 26.70 18.53
N GLN A 516 -14.23 27.03 17.29
CA GLN A 516 -15.50 26.57 16.71
C GLN A 516 -15.59 25.04 16.65
N VAL A 517 -14.52 24.38 16.16
CA VAL A 517 -14.46 22.92 16.09
C VAL A 517 -14.45 22.27 17.47
N LEU A 518 -13.73 22.86 18.42
CA LEU A 518 -13.70 22.40 19.81
C LEU A 518 -15.11 22.41 20.41
N SER A 519 -15.85 23.53 20.28
CA SER A 519 -17.22 23.64 20.78
C SER A 519 -18.13 22.54 20.21
N ALA A 520 -18.14 22.38 18.88
CA ALA A 520 -18.97 21.37 18.23
C ALA A 520 -18.55 19.93 18.60
N ALA A 521 -17.25 19.67 18.81
CA ALA A 521 -16.77 18.36 19.22
C ALA A 521 -17.12 18.04 20.68
N LEU A 522 -17.12 19.03 21.57
CA LEU A 522 -17.54 18.87 22.96
C LEU A 522 -19.02 18.47 23.06
N GLU A 523 -19.89 19.11 22.29
CA GLU A 523 -21.32 18.74 22.22
C GLU A 523 -21.53 17.26 21.84
N ILE A 524 -20.74 16.75 20.88
CA ILE A 524 -20.78 15.33 20.48
C ILE A 524 -20.23 14.43 21.60
N ALA A 525 -19.16 14.86 22.28
CA ALA A 525 -18.52 14.08 23.34
C ALA A 525 -19.39 13.97 24.61
N GLU A 526 -20.21 14.97 24.90
CA GLU A 526 -21.11 15.00 26.06
C GLU A 526 -22.39 14.18 25.81
N ASP A 527 -22.88 14.11 24.58
CA ASP A 527 -24.11 13.39 24.27
C ASP A 527 -23.96 11.86 24.46
N GLU A 528 -24.72 11.29 25.39
CA GLU A 528 -24.71 9.86 25.72
C GLU A 528 -25.42 9.00 24.67
N LYS A 529 -26.25 9.59 23.80
CA LYS A 529 -27.00 8.86 22.76
C LYS A 529 -26.17 8.60 21.50
N VAL A 530 -25.01 9.23 21.41
CA VAL A 530 -24.12 9.17 20.25
C VAL A 530 -23.43 7.81 20.21
N ASP A 531 -23.30 7.26 19.01
CA ASP A 531 -22.59 6.01 18.83
C ASP A 531 -21.10 6.14 19.16
N VAL A 532 -20.50 5.00 19.49
CA VAL A 532 -19.12 4.94 19.97
C VAL A 532 -18.11 5.48 18.95
N ASP A 533 -18.32 5.28 17.64
CA ASP A 533 -17.37 5.74 16.62
C ASP A 533 -17.42 7.25 16.44
N SER A 534 -18.62 7.84 16.46
CA SER A 534 -18.82 9.28 16.43
C SER A 534 -18.20 9.96 17.65
N LYS A 535 -18.46 9.41 18.84
CA LYS A 535 -17.90 9.91 20.11
C LYS A 535 -16.38 9.81 20.13
N TYR A 536 -15.82 8.70 19.64
CA TYR A 536 -14.37 8.52 19.51
C TYR A 536 -13.75 9.60 18.59
N ARG A 537 -14.32 9.87 17.41
CA ARG A 537 -13.80 10.91 16.49
C ARG A 537 -13.81 12.31 17.13
N ALA A 538 -14.86 12.64 17.87
CA ALA A 538 -14.95 13.91 18.59
C ALA A 538 -13.87 14.03 19.68
N LEU A 539 -13.67 12.98 20.49
CA LEU A 539 -12.63 12.97 21.52
C LEU A 539 -11.21 13.08 20.93
N VAL A 540 -10.94 12.38 19.83
CA VAL A 540 -9.65 12.50 19.12
C VAL A 540 -9.46 13.94 18.58
N ALA A 541 -10.52 14.59 18.09
CA ALA A 541 -10.45 15.98 17.64
C ALA A 541 -10.10 16.92 18.80
N ILE A 542 -10.81 16.80 19.94
CA ILE A 542 -10.56 17.56 21.17
C ILE A 542 -9.10 17.39 21.63
N GLY A 543 -8.64 16.15 21.81
CA GLY A 543 -7.27 15.90 22.26
C GLY A 543 -6.21 16.38 21.27
N SER A 544 -6.47 16.29 19.96
CA SER A 544 -5.57 16.84 18.93
C SER A 544 -5.47 18.36 19.02
N LEU A 545 -6.61 19.05 19.20
CA LEU A 545 -6.67 20.51 19.38
C LEU A 545 -5.96 20.95 20.66
N MET A 546 -6.09 20.20 21.76
CA MET A 546 -5.40 20.50 23.02
C MET A 546 -3.89 20.29 22.95
N LEU A 547 -3.42 19.29 22.19
CA LEU A 547 -2.00 18.94 22.11
C LEU A 547 -1.24 19.75 21.05
N GLY A 548 -1.83 19.89 19.86
CA GLY A 548 -1.20 20.53 18.71
C GLY A 548 -1.74 21.92 18.38
N GLY A 549 -2.91 22.28 18.91
CA GLY A 549 -3.59 23.56 18.65
C GLY A 549 -3.25 24.65 19.64
N LEU A 550 -3.97 25.76 19.51
CA LEU A 550 -3.87 26.99 20.29
C LEU A 550 -4.95 27.05 21.39
N VAL A 551 -5.92 26.13 21.36
CA VAL A 551 -7.14 26.20 22.18
C VAL A 551 -7.10 25.35 23.45
N LYS A 552 -5.90 24.95 23.92
CA LYS A 552 -5.77 24.13 25.14
C LYS A 552 -6.41 24.81 26.35
N GLN A 553 -6.14 26.10 26.57
CA GLN A 553 -6.70 26.82 27.72
C GLN A 553 -8.22 26.95 27.62
N ILE A 554 -8.73 27.25 26.43
CA ILE A 554 -10.18 27.32 26.16
C ILE A 554 -10.84 25.97 26.48
N ALA A 555 -10.23 24.85 26.08
CA ALA A 555 -10.74 23.52 26.40
C ALA A 555 -10.80 23.26 27.92
N LEU A 556 -9.79 23.71 28.68
CA LEU A 556 -9.79 23.61 30.14
C LEU A 556 -10.89 24.45 30.77
N ASP A 557 -11.10 25.67 30.27
CA ASP A 557 -12.15 26.58 30.75
C ASP A 557 -13.56 26.02 30.44
N LEU A 558 -13.70 25.17 29.41
CA LEU A 558 -14.92 24.43 29.05
C LEU A 558 -15.04 23.06 29.74
N ASP A 559 -14.29 22.82 30.82
CA ASP A 559 -14.34 21.59 31.64
C ASP A 559 -14.10 20.27 30.85
N VAL A 560 -13.21 20.31 29.86
CA VAL A 560 -12.78 19.09 29.13
C VAL A 560 -12.21 18.00 30.05
N ALA A 561 -11.75 18.36 31.26
CA ALA A 561 -11.26 17.43 32.25
C ALA A 561 -12.37 16.46 32.73
N SER A 562 -13.59 16.95 32.94
CA SER A 562 -14.75 16.11 33.29
C SER A 562 -15.11 15.14 32.17
N ILE A 563 -15.11 15.62 30.92
CA ILE A 563 -15.36 14.79 29.73
C ILE A 563 -14.29 13.71 29.59
N ALA A 564 -13.01 14.05 29.79
CA ALA A 564 -11.90 13.09 29.74
C ALA A 564 -12.02 12.00 30.81
N ALA A 565 -12.38 12.38 32.05
CA ALA A 565 -12.60 11.43 33.14
C ALA A 565 -13.78 10.48 32.85
N SER A 566 -14.89 11.02 32.34
CA SER A 566 -16.05 10.23 31.92
C SER A 566 -15.70 9.26 30.78
N ALA A 567 -15.00 9.74 29.74
CA ALA A 567 -14.53 8.91 28.63
C ALA A 567 -13.60 7.80 29.11
N LYS A 568 -12.64 8.11 29.98
CA LYS A 568 -11.70 7.14 30.57
C LYS A 568 -12.41 6.03 31.36
N ALA A 569 -13.53 6.35 32.00
CA ALA A 569 -14.36 5.40 32.74
C ALA A 569 -15.29 4.54 31.85
N SER A 570 -15.30 4.79 30.53
CA SER A 570 -16.10 4.01 29.57
C SER A 570 -15.72 2.54 29.57
N LYS A 571 -16.72 1.67 29.36
CA LYS A 571 -16.50 0.23 29.13
C LYS A 571 -15.92 -0.06 27.75
N ASP A 572 -16.04 0.88 26.82
CA ASP A 572 -15.49 0.76 25.49
C ASP A 572 -14.00 1.14 25.50
N THR A 573 -13.14 0.21 25.09
CA THR A 573 -11.69 0.34 25.19
C THR A 573 -11.14 1.54 24.42
N LYS A 574 -11.62 1.82 23.20
CA LYS A 574 -11.09 2.96 22.42
C LYS A 574 -11.49 4.31 23.04
N ILE A 575 -12.70 4.41 23.62
CA ILE A 575 -13.14 5.60 24.34
C ILE A 575 -12.34 5.79 25.63
N ALA A 576 -12.12 4.70 26.37
CA ALA A 576 -11.33 4.73 27.60
C ALA A 576 -9.88 5.19 27.35
N GLU A 577 -9.26 4.68 26.29
CA GLU A 577 -7.89 5.02 25.93
C GLU A 577 -7.74 6.47 25.46
N VAL A 578 -8.62 6.98 24.59
CA VAL A 578 -8.56 8.39 24.19
C VAL A 578 -8.88 9.34 25.36
N GLY A 579 -9.79 8.94 26.26
CA GLY A 579 -10.05 9.67 27.50
C GLY A 579 -8.82 9.77 28.39
N ALA A 580 -8.04 8.69 28.50
CA ALA A 580 -6.76 8.70 29.22
C ALA A 580 -5.72 9.61 28.57
N ASP A 581 -5.62 9.63 27.24
CA ASP A 581 -4.73 10.54 26.51
C ASP A 581 -5.09 12.02 26.78
N ILE A 582 -6.38 12.37 26.78
CA ILE A 582 -6.85 13.74 27.06
C ILE A 582 -6.64 14.10 28.53
N GLU A 583 -6.90 13.19 29.47
CA GLU A 583 -6.67 13.43 30.91
C GLU A 583 -5.19 13.77 31.20
N LEU A 584 -4.26 13.17 30.45
CA LEU A 584 -2.83 13.49 30.53
C LEU A 584 -2.49 14.90 30.03
N LEU A 585 -3.31 15.50 29.17
CA LEU A 585 -3.16 16.88 28.72
C LEU A 585 -3.78 17.88 29.69
N SER A 586 -4.79 17.46 30.45
CA SER A 586 -5.51 18.31 31.40
C SER A 586 -4.80 18.48 32.75
N LYS A 587 -3.71 17.74 32.98
CA LYS A 587 -2.78 17.92 34.10
C LYS A 587 -1.63 18.84 33.68
#